data_AF-A0A1F5LG36-F1
#
_entry.id   AF-A0A1F5LG36-F1
#
_cell.length_a   1.000
_cell.length_b   1.000
_cell.length_c   1.000
_cell.angle_alpha   90.00
_cell.angle_beta   90.00
_cell.angle_gamma   90.00
#
_symmetry.space_group_name_H-M   'P 1'
#
loop_
_entity.id
_entity.type
_entity.pdbx_description
1 polymer ?
#
loop_
_entity_poly.entity_id
_entity_poly.type
_entity_poly.pdbx_seq_one_letter_code
_entity_poly.pdbx_strand_id
1 'polypeptide(L)'
;MENSKDPMKTRLPYRLDDKVFFRNASGEDTFCLCKSMCSGIFQLVNDQQALQGLTFSKGTKLPKKYIQHCPTSGDNAVLRHKPYGSLQPILPQPTPFHMTNLDFVVGLPTTVKCHNAMLNLTDKFI
;
A
#
# COMPACT_ATOMS: atom_id res chain seq x y z
N MET A 1 15.88 -64.93 -3.86
CA MET A 1 16.50 -63.78 -4.53
C MET A 1 15.84 -62.53 -3.97
N GLU A 2 16.45 -61.91 -2.96
CA GLU A 2 16.15 -60.54 -2.59
C GLU A 2 16.58 -59.61 -3.73
N ASN A 3 15.72 -58.67 -4.15
CA ASN A 3 16.08 -57.26 -4.00
C ASN A 3 14.90 -56.31 -4.21
N SER A 4 14.54 -55.66 -3.09
CA SER A 4 14.21 -54.24 -2.94
C SER A 4 13.64 -53.51 -4.16
N LYS A 5 12.31 -53.36 -4.22
CA LYS A 5 11.74 -52.14 -4.80
C LYS A 5 12.00 -51.03 -3.79
N ASP A 6 13.08 -50.28 -3.99
CA ASP A 6 13.32 -49.05 -3.23
C ASP A 6 12.02 -48.24 -3.20
N PRO A 7 11.56 -47.79 -2.01
CA PRO A 7 10.32 -47.04 -1.94
C PRO A 7 10.46 -45.78 -2.78
N MET A 8 9.49 -45.57 -3.68
CA MET A 8 9.45 -44.42 -4.59
C MET A 8 9.72 -43.15 -3.78
N LYS A 9 10.90 -42.53 -4.00
CA LYS A 9 11.36 -41.39 -3.20
C LYS A 9 10.32 -40.29 -3.28
N THR A 10 9.63 -40.05 -2.17
CA THR A 10 8.56 -39.06 -2.10
C THR A 10 9.18 -37.71 -2.38
N ARG A 11 8.76 -37.06 -3.46
CA ARG A 11 9.25 -35.73 -3.81
C ARG A 11 8.57 -34.72 -2.90
N LEU A 12 9.18 -34.48 -1.74
CA LEU A 12 8.69 -33.51 -0.79
C LEU A 12 8.79 -32.10 -1.40
N PRO A 13 7.84 -31.20 -1.10
CA PRO A 13 7.90 -29.81 -1.56
C PRO A 13 8.97 -28.98 -0.83
N TYR A 14 9.77 -29.62 0.03
CA TYR A 14 10.82 -28.99 0.81
C TYR A 14 12.11 -29.82 0.80
N ARG A 15 13.23 -29.12 0.99
CA ARG A 15 14.59 -29.68 1.12
C ARG A 15 15.22 -29.19 2.42
N LEU A 16 15.94 -30.09 3.08
CA LEU A 16 16.77 -29.79 4.24
C LEU A 16 18.25 -29.80 3.81
N ASP A 17 18.90 -28.64 3.91
CA ASP A 17 20.36 -28.47 3.78
C ASP A 17 20.78 -27.45 4.84
N ASP A 18 20.99 -27.92 6.08
CA ASP A 18 21.12 -27.15 7.35
C ASP A 18 19.95 -26.19 7.69
N LYS A 19 19.08 -25.96 6.72
CA LYS A 19 18.01 -24.98 6.62
C LYS A 19 16.86 -25.59 5.84
N VAL A 20 15.64 -25.08 6.04
CA VAL A 20 14.45 -25.56 5.33
C VAL A 20 14.18 -24.67 4.12
N PHE A 21 14.27 -25.27 2.94
CA PHE A 21 13.92 -24.65 1.66
C PHE A 21 12.62 -25.23 1.14
N PHE A 22 11.73 -24.39 0.61
CA PHE A 22 10.51 -24.82 -0.08
C PHE A 22 10.62 -24.50 -1.56
N ARG A 23 10.29 -25.48 -2.39
CA ARG A 23 10.23 -25.29 -3.83
C ARG A 23 8.90 -24.64 -4.19
N ASN A 24 8.96 -23.46 -4.80
CA ASN A 24 7.78 -22.74 -5.24
C ASN A 24 7.18 -23.40 -6.51
N ALA A 25 5.99 -22.95 -6.92
CA ALA A 25 5.32 -23.47 -8.12
C ALA A 25 6.12 -23.23 -9.41
N SER A 26 7.01 -22.23 -9.41
CA SER A 26 7.93 -21.90 -10.51
C SER A 26 9.18 -22.78 -10.53
N GLY A 27 9.37 -23.66 -9.54
CA GLY A 27 10.53 -24.56 -9.43
C GLY A 27 11.74 -23.97 -8.72
N GLU A 28 11.67 -22.75 -8.21
CA GLU A 28 12.75 -22.08 -7.46
C GLU A 28 12.68 -22.44 -5.98
N ASP A 29 13.85 -22.56 -5.34
CA ASP A 29 13.96 -22.84 -3.91
C ASP A 29 13.92 -21.54 -3.12
N THR A 30 13.00 -21.45 -2.17
CA THR A 30 12.79 -20.30 -1.28
C THR A 30 13.08 -20.69 0.16
N PHE A 31 13.68 -19.78 0.92
CA PHE A 31 14.00 -20.05 2.33
C PHE A 31 12.77 -19.83 3.20
N CYS A 32 12.38 -20.85 3.98
CA CYS A 32 11.20 -20.76 4.84
C CYS A 32 11.56 -20.26 6.23
N LEU A 33 10.96 -19.14 6.61
CA LEU A 33 11.21 -18.48 7.89
C LEU A 33 10.30 -19.02 8.99
N CYS A 34 10.95 -19.37 10.12
CA CYS A 34 10.27 -19.68 11.37
C CYS A 34 9.54 -18.45 11.91
N LYS A 35 8.35 -18.65 12.51
CA LYS A 35 7.51 -17.55 13.05
C LYS A 35 8.25 -16.67 14.07
N SER A 36 9.15 -17.25 14.86
CA SER A 36 9.95 -16.53 15.87
C SER A 36 10.88 -15.48 15.25
N MET A 37 11.36 -15.72 14.02
CA MET A 37 12.32 -14.83 13.34
C MET A 37 11.63 -13.77 12.47
N CYS A 38 10.36 -13.97 12.12
CA CYS A 38 9.63 -13.07 11.22
C CYS A 38 9.61 -11.61 11.70
N SER A 39 9.50 -11.36 13.02
CA SER A 39 9.45 -10.00 13.54
C SER A 39 10.74 -9.21 13.30
N GLY A 40 11.90 -9.83 13.54
CA GLY A 40 13.20 -9.18 13.33
C GLY A 40 13.49 -8.97 11.84
N ILE A 41 13.09 -9.92 10.99
CA ILE A 41 13.25 -9.81 9.54
C ILE A 41 12.33 -8.72 8.97
N PHE A 42 11.10 -8.61 9.44
CA PHE A 42 10.21 -7.52 9.00
C PHE A 42 10.70 -6.14 9.41
N GLN A 43 11.42 -6.02 10.54
CA GLN A 43 12.10 -4.78 10.91
C GLN A 43 13.24 -4.44 9.95
N LEU A 44 14.06 -5.44 9.56
CA LEU A 44 15.18 -5.26 8.64
C LEU A 44 14.74 -4.94 7.20
N VAL A 45 13.62 -5.49 6.76
CA VAL A 45 13.15 -5.43 5.36
C VAL A 45 12.38 -4.12 5.06
N ASN A 46 11.96 -3.37 6.08
CA ASN A 46 11.21 -2.13 5.90
C ASN A 46 11.99 -1.05 5.11
N ASP A 47 13.32 -1.16 5.03
CA ASP A 47 14.22 -0.18 4.40
C ASP A 47 14.59 -0.51 2.94
N GLN A 48 13.60 -0.73 2.07
CA GLN A 48 13.74 -0.80 0.59
C GLN A 48 14.09 -2.15 -0.07
N GLN A 49 14.11 -3.28 0.64
CA GLN A 49 14.31 -4.58 -0.04
C GLN A 49 13.01 -5.38 -0.14
N ALA A 50 12.69 -5.86 -1.34
CA ALA A 50 11.61 -6.81 -1.53
C ALA A 50 11.96 -8.14 -0.84
N LEU A 51 10.97 -8.81 -0.26
CA LEU A 51 11.07 -10.15 0.35
C LEU A 51 11.37 -11.29 -0.66
N GLN A 52 12.12 -11.00 -1.73
CA GLN A 52 12.45 -11.97 -2.77
C GLN A 52 13.23 -13.16 -2.18
N GLY A 53 12.81 -14.37 -2.54
CA GLY A 53 13.43 -15.61 -2.07
C GLY A 53 13.01 -16.07 -0.66
N LEU A 54 12.17 -15.31 0.06
CA LEU A 54 11.66 -15.69 1.37
C LEU A 54 10.23 -16.22 1.30
N THR A 55 9.97 -17.34 1.96
CA THR A 55 8.61 -17.87 2.17
C THR A 55 8.29 -17.91 3.66
N PHE A 56 7.03 -17.62 3.98
CA PHE A 56 6.54 -17.60 5.36
C PHE A 56 5.44 -18.63 5.55
N SER A 57 5.39 -19.24 6.74
CA SER A 57 4.19 -19.98 7.15
C SER A 57 3.01 -18.99 7.16
N LYS A 58 1.95 -19.25 6.37
CA LYS A 58 0.83 -18.30 6.12
C LYS A 58 1.28 -17.03 5.38
N GLY A 59 1.99 -17.21 4.26
CA GLY A 59 2.67 -16.24 3.38
C GLY A 59 2.16 -14.79 3.32
N THR A 60 0.85 -14.56 3.40
CA THR A 60 0.27 -13.20 3.30
C THR A 60 -0.28 -12.64 4.60
N LYS A 61 -0.57 -13.47 5.62
CA LYS A 61 -1.23 -13.02 6.85
C LYS A 61 -0.26 -12.32 7.82
N LEU A 62 0.94 -12.86 7.97
CA LEU A 62 1.95 -12.30 8.88
C LEU A 62 2.45 -10.92 8.42
N PRO A 63 2.90 -10.75 7.16
CA PRO A 63 3.35 -9.45 6.67
C PRO A 63 2.25 -8.38 6.74
N LYS A 64 1.02 -8.73 6.36
CA LYS A 64 -0.13 -7.81 6.46
C LYS A 64 -0.37 -7.34 7.91
N LYS A 65 -0.32 -8.26 8.87
CA LYS A 65 -0.48 -7.90 10.29
C LYS A 65 0.66 -6.99 10.76
N TYR A 66 1.89 -7.25 10.34
CA TYR A 66 3.03 -6.40 10.68
C TYR A 66 2.87 -4.98 10.12
N ILE A 67 2.56 -4.84 8.83
CA ILE A 67 2.35 -3.55 8.17
C ILE A 67 1.23 -2.75 8.85
N GLN A 68 0.14 -3.41 9.28
CA GLN A 68 -0.96 -2.76 10.01
C GLN A 68 -0.56 -2.20 11.38
N HIS A 69 0.45 -2.77 12.04
CA HIS A 69 0.92 -2.33 13.36
C HIS A 69 2.22 -1.52 13.28
N CYS A 70 2.76 -1.31 12.08
CA CYS A 70 3.96 -0.51 11.87
C CYS A 70 3.58 0.98 11.84
N PRO A 71 4.07 1.81 12.79
CA PRO A 71 3.72 3.23 12.84
C PRO A 71 4.15 3.96 11.55
N THR A 72 5.37 3.70 11.09
CA THR A 72 5.94 4.34 9.88
C THR A 72 5.16 4.02 8.60
N SER A 73 4.62 2.80 8.49
CA SER A 73 3.82 2.39 7.33
C SER A 73 2.42 2.99 7.36
N GLY A 74 1.84 3.22 8.55
CA GLY A 74 0.53 3.86 8.70
C GLY A 74 0.54 5.33 8.29
N ASP A 75 1.56 6.08 8.71
CA ASP A 75 1.66 7.51 8.42
C ASP A 75 1.89 7.80 6.94
N ASN A 76 2.64 6.93 6.25
CA ASN A 76 2.92 7.05 4.81
C ASN A 76 1.89 6.30 3.95
N ALA A 77 0.86 5.69 4.56
CA ALA A 77 -0.15 4.95 3.80
C ALA A 77 -1.01 5.93 3.00
N VAL A 78 -0.93 5.85 1.67
CA VAL A 78 -1.87 6.54 0.79
C VAL A 78 -3.28 6.05 1.10
N LEU A 79 -4.18 6.98 1.34
CA LEU A 79 -5.59 6.73 1.60
C LEU A 79 -6.25 6.17 0.32
N ARG A 80 -6.60 4.87 0.31
CA ARG A 80 -7.15 4.17 -0.88
C ARG A 80 -8.66 4.01 -0.90
N HIS A 81 -9.34 4.38 0.18
CA HIS A 81 -10.80 4.36 0.18
C HIS A 81 -11.33 5.50 -0.69
N LYS A 82 -12.46 5.26 -1.37
CA LYS A 82 -13.16 6.32 -2.09
C LYS A 82 -13.67 7.34 -1.06
N PRO A 83 -13.71 8.64 -1.39
CA PRO A 83 -14.35 9.65 -0.55
C PRO A 83 -15.72 9.16 -0.07
N TYR A 84 -16.00 9.35 1.21
CA TYR A 84 -17.27 8.91 1.78
C TYR A 84 -18.43 9.74 1.23
N GLY A 85 -19.35 9.08 0.55
CA GLY A 85 -20.61 9.67 0.09
C GLY A 85 -20.52 10.52 -1.18
N SER A 86 -21.68 10.98 -1.63
CA SER A 86 -21.81 11.94 -2.74
C SER A 86 -21.76 13.35 -2.20
N LEU A 87 -21.04 14.24 -2.89
CA LEU A 87 -21.08 15.68 -2.59
C LEU A 87 -22.51 16.18 -2.77
N GLN A 88 -23.12 16.67 -1.69
CA GLN A 88 -24.43 17.31 -1.74
C GLN A 88 -24.25 18.80 -2.11
N PRO A 89 -25.02 19.34 -3.07
CA PRO A 89 -24.93 20.74 -3.40
C PRO A 89 -25.47 21.59 -2.23
N ILE A 90 -24.76 22.67 -1.90
CA ILE A 90 -25.26 23.67 -0.95
C ILE A 90 -26.32 24.51 -1.66
N LEU A 91 -27.58 24.47 -1.20
CA LEU A 91 -28.68 25.22 -1.80
C LEU A 91 -28.79 26.62 -1.14
N PRO A 92 -28.54 27.71 -1.88
CA PRO A 92 -28.74 29.07 -1.35
C PRO A 92 -30.22 29.44 -1.37
N GLN A 93 -30.60 30.44 -0.56
CA GLN A 93 -31.89 31.10 -0.74
C GLN A 93 -31.86 31.98 -1.99
N PRO A 94 -32.98 32.16 -2.72
CA PRO A 94 -33.07 33.02 -3.90
C PRO A 94 -33.13 34.49 -3.48
N THR A 95 -32.07 34.96 -2.83
CA THR A 95 -31.91 36.34 -2.38
C THR A 95 -30.53 36.82 -2.84
N PRO A 96 -30.44 37.96 -3.55
CA PRO A 96 -29.16 38.50 -4.00
C PRO A 96 -28.18 38.63 -2.83
N PHE A 97 -26.91 38.29 -3.06
CA PHE A 97 -25.85 38.34 -2.05
C PHE A 97 -26.07 37.45 -0.82
N HIS A 98 -26.98 36.47 -0.88
CA HIS A 98 -27.15 35.49 0.20
C HIS A 98 -25.94 34.55 0.33
N MET A 99 -25.31 34.20 -0.79
CA MET A 99 -24.15 33.31 -0.80
C MET A 99 -23.15 33.74 -1.88
N THR A 100 -22.00 34.26 -1.46
CA THR A 100 -20.94 34.68 -2.36
C THR A 100 -19.76 33.71 -2.26
N ASN A 101 -19.30 33.21 -3.40
CA ASN A 101 -18.09 32.41 -3.50
C ASN A 101 -16.90 33.30 -3.85
N LEU A 102 -15.79 33.09 -3.15
CA LEU A 102 -14.53 33.79 -3.36
C LEU A 102 -13.45 32.78 -3.70
N ASP A 103 -12.68 33.04 -4.75
CA ASP A 103 -11.54 32.19 -5.13
C ASP A 103 -10.40 33.05 -5.70
N PHE A 104 -9.16 32.59 -5.50
CA PHE A 104 -7.97 33.24 -6.03
C PHE A 104 -7.39 32.43 -7.18
N VAL A 105 -7.34 33.02 -8.37
CA VAL A 105 -6.57 32.50 -9.49
C VAL A 105 -5.17 33.10 -9.41
N VAL A 106 -4.17 32.26 -9.12
CA VAL A 106 -2.77 32.67 -8.96
C VAL A 106 -1.89 32.17 -10.11
N GLY A 107 -0.72 32.77 -10.29
CA GLY A 107 0.25 32.36 -11.33
C GLY A 107 -0.09 32.87 -12.73
N LEU A 108 -0.87 33.96 -12.82
CA LEU A 108 -1.19 34.62 -14.08
C LEU A 108 0.03 35.40 -14.62
N PRO A 109 0.09 35.67 -15.94
CA PRO A 109 1.06 36.60 -16.49
C PRO A 109 1.05 37.93 -15.73
N THR A 110 2.24 38.42 -15.43
CA THR A 110 2.39 39.62 -14.60
C THR A 110 1.95 40.86 -15.37
N THR A 111 1.05 41.64 -14.78
CA THR A 111 0.63 42.93 -15.32
C THR A 111 1.74 43.97 -15.20
N VAL A 112 1.60 45.12 -15.89
CA VAL A 112 2.52 46.26 -15.78
C VAL A 112 2.69 46.75 -14.33
N LYS A 113 1.68 46.52 -13.48
CA LYS A 113 1.69 46.88 -12.05
C LYS A 113 2.13 45.73 -11.13
N CYS A 114 2.77 44.69 -11.66
CA CYS A 114 3.30 43.55 -10.91
C CYS A 114 2.25 42.66 -10.20
N HIS A 115 0.98 42.69 -10.63
CA HIS A 115 -0.02 41.73 -10.16
C HIS A 115 0.00 40.47 -11.03
N ASN A 116 -0.07 39.30 -10.41
CA ASN A 116 -0.09 37.98 -11.05
C ASN A 116 -1.22 37.08 -10.50
N ALA A 117 -2.18 37.67 -9.80
CA ALA A 117 -3.29 36.98 -9.18
C ALA A 117 -4.58 37.78 -9.35
N MET A 118 -5.71 37.08 -9.42
CA MET A 118 -7.05 37.64 -9.54
C MET A 118 -7.95 37.04 -8.46
N LEU A 119 -8.68 37.90 -7.76
CA LEU A 119 -9.79 37.48 -6.89
C LEU A 119 -11.05 37.38 -7.75
N ASN A 120 -11.66 36.20 -7.77
CA ASN A 120 -12.97 35.97 -8.35
C ASN A 120 -14.04 36.06 -7.24
N LEU A 121 -15.11 36.80 -7.50
CA LEU A 121 -16.24 36.95 -6.60
C LEU A 121 -17.52 36.65 -7.39
N THR A 122 -18.20 35.57 -7.02
CA THR A 122 -19.42 35.11 -7.70
C THR A 122 -20.57 35.02 -6.72
N ASP A 123 -21.64 35.77 -6.97
CA ASP A 123 -22.90 35.61 -6.23
C ASP A 123 -23.65 34.37 -6.73
N LYS A 124 -24.03 33.50 -5.81
CA LYS A 124 -24.77 32.27 -6.09
C LYS A 124 -26.26 32.53 -5.92
N PHE A 125 -26.85 33.17 -6.92
CA PHE A 125 -28.28 33.40 -7.04
C PHE A 125 -28.87 32.40 -8.05
N ILE A 126 -29.80 31.55 -7.60
CA ILE A 126 -30.50 30.52 -8.38
C ILE A 126 -32.00 30.75 -8.26
#